data_AF-A0A959LZA3-F1
#
_entry.id   AF-A0A959LZA3-F1
#
_cell.length_a   1.000
_cell.length_b   1.000
_cell.length_c   1.000
_cell.angle_alpha   90.00
_cell.angle_beta   90.00
_cell.angle_gamma   90.00
#
_symmetry.space_group_name_H-M   'P 1'
#
loop_
_entity.id
_entity.type
_entity.pdbx_description
1 polymer ?
#
loop_
_entity_poly.entity_id
_entity_poly.type
_entity_poly.pdbx_seq_one_letter_code
_entity_poly.pdbx_strand_id
1 'polypeptide(L)'
;MRNRFILIILLSVFTVSCSSYYRMVDNVNRPKEVVTDTKAIKYNTNKNKFETAITGIDDILEIDIRPDEIHRIEPNIPYKLTLSSVDLSVYTLFSRYNEGDKVVEVGLVRTSNYKIELNKQCQTIRWMDPYYVPKIEVSDQLKVHQIVITPIMDNNCEKKGYEIRYGSQDQGGCSSQAADVFRRYKNCTDKASPIQIRVNILDVLVE
;
A
#
# COMPACT_ATOMS: atom_id res chain seq x y z
N MET A 1 -63.41 -21.62 23.02
CA MET A 1 -62.08 -21.41 23.62
C MET A 1 -61.05 -22.30 22.93
N ARG A 2 -60.15 -21.73 22.13
CA ARG A 2 -58.69 -22.03 22.09
C ARG A 2 -58.05 -21.23 20.97
N ASN A 3 -57.57 -20.07 21.37
CA ASN A 3 -56.66 -19.21 20.63
C ASN A 3 -55.34 -19.98 20.43
N ARG A 4 -54.90 -20.17 19.19
CA ARG A 4 -53.53 -20.61 18.89
C ARG A 4 -52.75 -19.43 18.31
N PHE A 5 -52.19 -18.63 19.20
CA PHE A 5 -51.13 -17.69 18.87
C PHE A 5 -49.87 -18.51 18.55
N ILE A 6 -49.47 -18.53 17.28
CA ILE A 6 -48.16 -19.03 16.87
C ILE A 6 -47.16 -17.90 17.14
N LEU A 7 -46.38 -18.07 18.21
CA LEU A 7 -45.28 -17.20 18.59
C LEU A 7 -44.11 -17.49 17.64
N ILE A 8 -43.98 -16.74 16.56
CA ILE A 8 -42.77 -16.75 15.72
C ILE A 8 -41.71 -15.95 16.49
N ILE A 9 -40.86 -16.66 17.23
CA ILE A 9 -39.68 -16.09 17.88
C ILE A 9 -38.71 -15.68 16.76
N LEU A 10 -38.61 -14.37 16.55
CA LEU A 10 -37.52 -13.69 15.86
C LEU A 10 -36.20 -14.04 16.56
N LEU A 11 -35.60 -15.17 16.16
CA LEU A 11 -34.19 -15.44 16.41
C LEU A 11 -33.38 -14.63 15.38
N SER A 12 -33.38 -13.31 15.54
CA SER A 12 -32.35 -12.44 14.95
C SER A 12 -31.05 -12.72 15.69
N VAL A 13 -30.46 -13.89 15.39
CA VAL A 13 -29.09 -14.22 15.75
C VAL A 13 -28.26 -13.10 15.16
N PHE A 14 -27.63 -12.34 16.04
CA PHE A 14 -26.56 -11.41 15.73
C PHE A 14 -25.50 -12.14 14.91
N THR A 15 -25.66 -12.17 13.59
CA THR A 15 -24.57 -12.39 12.66
C THR A 15 -23.74 -11.11 12.69
N VAL A 16 -23.02 -10.92 13.80
CA VAL A 16 -21.88 -10.01 13.81
C VAL A 16 -20.95 -10.57 12.76
N SER A 17 -21.00 -9.96 11.57
CA SER A 17 -20.16 -10.33 10.44
C SER A 17 -18.72 -10.43 10.93
N CYS A 18 -18.12 -11.62 10.87
CA CYS A 18 -16.73 -11.85 11.28
C CYS A 18 -15.75 -10.90 10.57
N SER A 19 -16.15 -10.26 9.47
CA SER A 19 -15.37 -9.20 8.81
C SER A 19 -15.11 -7.98 9.69
N SER A 20 -16.02 -7.66 10.62
CA SER A 20 -15.89 -6.49 11.50
C SER A 20 -14.96 -6.73 12.69
N TYR A 21 -14.86 -7.97 13.17
CA TYR A 21 -13.99 -8.32 14.31
C TYR A 21 -12.51 -8.38 13.90
N TYR A 22 -12.19 -8.92 12.71
CA TYR A 22 -10.81 -8.94 12.20
C TYR A 22 -10.23 -7.53 12.02
N ARG A 23 -11.04 -6.56 11.55
CA ARG A 23 -10.60 -5.16 11.45
C ARG A 23 -10.32 -4.49 12.80
N MET A 24 -10.92 -5.00 13.87
CA MET A 24 -10.77 -4.42 15.21
C MET A 24 -9.55 -4.97 15.94
N VAL A 25 -9.19 -6.25 15.71
CA VAL A 25 -8.02 -6.89 16.36
C VAL A 25 -6.69 -6.47 15.72
N ASP A 26 -6.65 -6.24 14.39
CA ASP A 26 -5.40 -5.83 13.71
C ASP A 26 -4.92 -4.41 14.08
N ASN A 27 -5.79 -3.56 14.63
CA ASN A 27 -5.41 -2.22 15.10
C ASN A 27 -4.79 -2.22 16.51
N VAL A 28 -4.95 -3.29 17.30
CA VAL A 28 -4.55 -3.30 18.73
C VAL A 28 -3.04 -3.51 18.93
N ASN A 29 -2.33 -4.05 17.94
CA ASN A 29 -0.90 -4.40 18.06
C ASN A 29 0.05 -3.53 17.22
N ARG A 30 -0.42 -2.42 16.64
CA ARG A 30 0.49 -1.48 15.95
C ARG A 30 1.24 -0.65 16.99
N PRO A 31 2.58 -0.63 17.00
CA PRO A 31 3.30 0.32 17.84
C PRO A 31 2.90 1.73 17.43
N LYS A 32 2.45 2.53 18.39
CA LYS A 32 2.15 3.95 18.16
C LYS A 32 3.47 4.67 17.91
N GLU A 33 3.77 4.90 16.65
CA GLU A 33 4.97 5.62 16.23
C GLU A 33 4.58 7.03 15.78
N VAL A 34 4.90 8.02 16.62
CA VAL A 34 4.80 9.43 16.25
C VAL A 34 6.13 9.81 15.62
N VAL A 35 6.12 9.97 14.30
CA VAL A 35 7.35 10.27 13.55
C VAL A 35 7.45 11.77 13.30
N THR A 36 8.63 12.31 13.56
CA THR A 36 9.09 13.60 13.00
C THR A 36 10.35 13.29 12.22
N ASP A 37 10.22 13.20 10.91
CA ASP A 37 11.33 12.90 9.99
C ASP A 37 11.34 13.92 8.86
N THR A 38 12.54 14.27 8.44
CA THR A 38 12.78 15.24 7.39
C THR A 38 13.77 14.65 6.42
N LYS A 39 13.33 14.43 5.18
CA LYS A 39 14.18 13.85 4.13
C LYS A 39 14.08 14.65 2.86
N ALA A 40 15.25 14.98 2.31
CA ALA A 40 15.37 15.49 0.96
C ALA A 40 15.25 14.32 -0.02
N ILE A 41 14.23 14.36 -0.87
CA ILE A 41 13.90 13.33 -1.84
C ILE A 41 13.76 13.94 -3.23
N LYS A 42 13.97 13.15 -4.26
CA LYS A 42 13.68 13.49 -5.65
C LYS A 42 12.96 12.33 -6.31
N TYR A 43 11.88 12.62 -7.04
CA TYR A 43 11.28 11.60 -7.88
C TYR A 43 12.05 11.44 -9.19
N ASN A 44 12.74 10.33 -9.38
CA ASN A 44 13.45 10.02 -10.61
C ASN A 44 12.50 9.34 -11.60
N THR A 45 12.10 10.02 -12.67
CA THR A 45 11.15 9.46 -13.67
C THR A 45 11.72 8.28 -14.42
N ASN A 46 13.03 8.29 -14.69
CA ASN A 46 13.68 7.20 -15.42
C ASN A 46 13.70 5.90 -14.61
N LYS A 47 13.66 6.02 -13.27
CA LYS A 47 13.68 4.88 -12.34
C LYS A 47 12.34 4.70 -11.60
N ASN A 48 11.35 5.53 -11.91
CA ASN A 48 10.04 5.57 -11.28
C ASN A 48 10.09 5.45 -9.74
N LYS A 49 11.00 6.20 -9.09
CA LYS A 49 11.23 6.08 -7.65
C LYS A 49 11.70 7.37 -7.00
N PHE A 50 11.37 7.50 -5.73
CA PHE A 50 12.05 8.44 -4.85
C PHE A 50 13.47 7.99 -4.57
N GLU A 51 14.41 8.91 -4.72
CA GLU A 51 15.81 8.79 -4.34
C GLU A 51 16.14 9.88 -3.31
N THR A 52 17.05 9.61 -2.37
CA THR A 52 17.56 10.67 -1.49
C THR A 52 18.26 11.72 -2.36
N ALA A 53 17.88 12.99 -2.20
CA ALA A 53 18.57 14.09 -2.87
C ALA A 53 19.96 14.27 -2.25
N ILE A 54 20.97 14.55 -3.08
CA ILE A 54 22.36 14.70 -2.64
C ILE A 54 22.45 15.89 -1.67
N THR A 55 23.20 15.73 -0.57
CA THR A 55 23.52 16.81 0.37
C THR A 55 24.27 17.95 -0.34
N GLY A 56 23.83 19.20 -0.14
CA GLY A 56 24.45 20.40 -0.74
C GLY A 56 23.64 21.10 -1.83
N ILE A 57 22.33 20.86 -1.90
CA ILE A 57 21.41 21.64 -2.74
C ILE A 57 20.90 22.80 -1.88
N ASP A 58 21.24 24.03 -2.25
CA ASP A 58 20.88 25.23 -1.48
C ASP A 58 19.39 25.59 -1.59
N ASP A 59 18.76 25.25 -2.72
CA ASP A 59 17.33 25.45 -2.97
C ASP A 59 16.58 24.12 -2.99
N ILE A 60 16.06 23.70 -1.83
CA ILE A 60 15.16 22.54 -1.71
C ILE A 60 13.76 23.04 -1.37
N LEU A 61 12.78 22.74 -2.21
CA LEU A 61 11.38 23.06 -1.95
C LEU A 61 10.88 22.22 -0.77
N GLU A 62 10.37 22.86 0.27
CA GLU A 62 9.84 22.17 1.45
C GLU A 62 8.34 21.88 1.30
N ILE A 63 7.95 20.65 1.63
CA ILE A 63 6.55 20.23 1.68
C ILE A 63 6.29 19.67 3.09
N ASP A 64 5.49 20.40 3.85
CA ASP A 64 4.88 19.93 5.10
C ASP A 64 3.63 19.14 4.73
N ILE A 65 3.71 17.80 4.79
CA ILE A 65 2.56 16.95 4.47
C ILE A 65 1.74 16.74 5.74
N ARG A 66 0.51 17.23 5.73
CA ARG A 66 -0.41 17.04 6.85
C ARG A 66 -1.33 15.85 6.63
N PRO A 67 -1.96 15.34 7.70
CA PRO A 67 -3.04 14.35 7.61
C PRO A 67 -4.09 14.71 6.55
N ASP A 68 -4.43 13.73 5.71
CA ASP A 68 -5.45 13.80 4.65
C ASP A 68 -5.12 14.80 3.52
N GLU A 69 -3.86 15.26 3.41
CA GLU A 69 -3.38 16.10 2.32
C GLU A 69 -2.64 15.29 1.23
N ILE A 70 -2.84 15.70 -0.02
CA ILE A 70 -2.14 15.17 -1.20
C ILE A 70 -1.51 16.35 -1.94
N HIS A 71 -0.21 16.27 -2.14
CA HIS A 71 0.58 17.26 -2.84
C HIS A 71 1.02 16.71 -4.19
N ARG A 72 0.91 17.54 -5.24
CA ARG A 72 1.51 17.26 -6.54
C ARG A 72 2.91 17.83 -6.57
N ILE A 73 3.85 17.01 -6.98
CA ILE A 73 5.24 17.43 -7.10
C ILE A 73 5.71 17.23 -8.54
N GLU A 74 6.57 18.13 -8.98
CA GLU A 74 7.21 17.98 -10.27
C GLU A 74 8.27 16.90 -10.21
N PRO A 75 8.31 15.99 -11.21
CA PRO A 75 9.35 14.98 -11.27
C PRO A 75 10.73 15.61 -11.45
N ASN A 76 11.76 14.92 -10.95
CA ASN A 76 13.17 15.30 -11.05
C ASN A 76 13.56 16.61 -10.34
N ILE A 77 12.66 17.20 -9.56
CA ILE A 77 12.96 18.31 -8.64
C ILE A 77 13.17 17.76 -7.23
N PRO A 78 14.21 18.21 -6.50
CA PRO A 78 14.40 17.83 -5.10
C PRO A 78 13.40 18.56 -4.19
N TYR A 79 12.76 17.80 -3.31
CA TYR A 79 11.85 18.29 -2.27
C TYR A 79 12.30 17.82 -0.89
N LYS A 80 12.14 18.65 0.12
CA LYS A 80 12.30 18.30 1.52
C LYS A 80 10.90 17.97 2.04
N LEU A 81 10.65 16.68 2.28
CA LEU A 81 9.40 16.28 2.93
C LEU A 81 9.59 16.37 4.43
N THR A 82 8.69 17.08 5.07
CA THR A 82 8.59 17.16 6.53
C THR A 82 7.26 16.53 6.94
N LEU A 83 7.32 15.54 7.82
CA LEU A 83 6.15 14.93 8.46
C LEU A 83 6.09 15.43 9.90
N SER A 84 5.12 16.28 10.21
CA SER A 84 5.02 16.93 11.51
C SER A 84 3.91 16.29 12.35
N SER A 85 4.28 15.64 13.47
CA SER A 85 3.34 15.12 14.47
C SER A 85 2.28 14.15 13.92
N VAL A 86 2.69 13.22 13.05
CA VAL A 86 1.80 12.24 12.43
C VAL A 86 1.89 10.90 13.14
N ASP A 87 0.73 10.31 13.45
CA ASP A 87 0.63 8.95 13.97
C ASP A 87 0.55 7.95 12.80
N LEU A 88 1.67 7.27 12.52
CA LEU A 88 1.77 6.31 11.42
C LEU A 88 1.00 5.00 11.67
N SER A 89 0.42 4.81 12.87
CA SER A 89 -0.53 3.72 13.09
C SER A 89 -1.90 4.00 12.47
N VAL A 90 -2.24 5.29 12.30
CA VAL A 90 -3.54 5.78 11.77
C VAL A 90 -3.42 6.23 10.31
N TYR A 91 -2.29 6.82 9.94
CA TYR A 91 -2.04 7.36 8.61
C TYR A 91 -0.95 6.60 7.87
N THR A 92 -1.10 6.49 6.56
CA THR A 92 -0.09 5.93 5.68
C THR A 92 0.39 6.99 4.71
N LEU A 93 1.72 7.10 4.59
CA LEU A 93 2.36 7.84 3.52
C LEU A 93 2.20 7.02 2.23
N PHE A 94 1.71 7.67 1.19
CA PHE A 94 1.65 7.06 -0.13
C PHE A 94 2.24 8.00 -1.17
N SER A 95 2.61 7.41 -2.29
CA SER A 95 2.88 8.15 -3.51
C SER A 95 2.26 7.48 -4.71
N ARG A 96 1.84 8.27 -5.68
CA ARG A 96 1.27 7.82 -6.93
C ARG A 96 2.06 8.45 -8.07
N TYR A 97 2.40 7.63 -9.04
CA TYR A 97 2.91 8.08 -10.31
C TYR A 97 2.08 7.52 -11.44
N ASN A 98 1.82 8.34 -12.44
CA ASN A 98 1.24 7.92 -13.68
C ASN A 98 2.18 8.25 -14.85
N GLU A 99 2.56 7.22 -15.60
CA GLU A 99 3.51 7.34 -16.70
C GLU A 99 2.97 8.22 -17.84
N GLY A 100 1.65 8.20 -18.08
CA GLY A 100 1.03 8.90 -19.21
C GLY A 100 1.01 10.43 -19.08
N ASP A 101 0.83 10.98 -17.88
CA ASP A 101 0.81 12.44 -17.64
C ASP A 101 2.02 12.93 -16.82
N LYS A 102 2.91 12.02 -16.42
CA LYS A 102 4.10 12.29 -15.61
C LYS A 102 3.78 13.01 -14.29
N VAL A 103 2.58 12.82 -13.74
CA VAL A 103 2.18 13.38 -12.46
C VAL A 103 2.71 12.52 -11.33
N VAL A 104 3.35 13.15 -10.35
CA VAL A 104 3.74 12.54 -9.08
C VAL A 104 2.90 13.17 -7.97
N GLU A 105 2.15 12.35 -7.26
CA GLU A 105 1.39 12.74 -6.08
C GLU A 105 2.04 12.08 -4.85
N VAL A 106 2.13 12.81 -3.75
CA VAL A 106 2.56 12.30 -2.44
C VAL A 106 1.58 12.79 -1.40
N GLY A 107 1.18 11.94 -0.47
CA GLY A 107 0.24 12.35 0.57
C GLY A 107 0.19 11.44 1.77
N LEU A 108 -0.49 11.91 2.80
CA LEU A 108 -0.80 11.14 4.00
C LEU A 108 -2.31 10.90 4.04
N VAL A 109 -2.72 9.65 4.16
CA VAL A 109 -4.13 9.28 4.16
C VAL A 109 -4.42 8.30 5.29
N ARG A 110 -5.64 8.33 5.82
CA ARG A 110 -6.06 7.36 6.84
C ARG A 110 -6.03 5.94 6.30
N THR A 111 -5.25 5.08 6.95
CA THR A 111 -5.03 3.68 6.53
C THR A 111 -6.33 2.90 6.41
N SER A 112 -7.25 3.05 7.37
CA SER A 112 -8.46 2.22 7.49
C SER A 112 -9.52 2.47 6.42
N ASN A 113 -9.54 3.66 5.82
CA ASN A 113 -10.64 4.13 4.97
C ASN A 113 -10.20 4.47 3.55
N TYR A 114 -8.89 4.57 3.31
CA TYR A 114 -8.40 4.93 1.99
C TYR A 114 -8.59 3.80 0.98
N LYS A 115 -8.97 4.18 -0.22
CA LYS A 115 -9.06 3.28 -1.37
C LYS A 115 -8.09 3.76 -2.43
N ILE A 116 -7.33 2.82 -2.97
CA ILE A 116 -6.50 3.08 -4.14
C ILE A 116 -7.37 2.93 -5.38
N GLU A 117 -7.57 4.05 -6.07
CA GLU A 117 -8.18 4.08 -7.39
C GLU A 117 -7.10 3.96 -8.48
N LEU A 118 -7.17 2.88 -9.25
CA LEU A 118 -6.40 2.64 -10.46
C LEU A 118 -7.22 3.08 -11.66
N ASN A 119 -6.93 4.27 -12.18
CA ASN A 119 -7.69 4.90 -13.26
C ASN A 119 -6.87 5.12 -14.53
N LYS A 120 -5.58 4.71 -14.55
CA LYS A 120 -4.71 4.82 -15.71
C LYS A 120 -3.81 3.59 -15.90
N GLN A 121 -3.51 3.28 -17.15
CA GLN A 121 -2.54 2.23 -17.51
C GLN A 121 -1.13 2.61 -17.03
N CYS A 122 -0.39 1.66 -16.48
CA CYS A 122 0.96 1.86 -15.91
C CYS A 122 1.01 2.81 -14.70
N GLN A 123 -0.14 3.07 -14.08
CA GLN A 123 -0.20 3.75 -12.80
C GLN A 123 0.48 2.89 -11.72
N THR A 124 1.35 3.52 -10.95
CA THR A 124 2.10 2.91 -9.85
C THR A 124 1.79 3.67 -8.56
N ILE A 125 1.44 2.95 -7.51
CA ILE A 125 1.26 3.47 -6.16
C ILE A 125 2.27 2.81 -5.25
N ARG A 126 2.99 3.59 -4.45
CA ARG A 126 3.74 3.08 -3.31
C ARG A 126 2.99 3.41 -2.04
N TRP A 127 2.71 2.37 -1.27
CA TRP A 127 1.96 2.42 -0.04
C TRP A 127 2.91 2.04 1.11
N MET A 128 3.29 3.00 1.94
CA MET A 128 4.31 2.82 2.98
C MET A 128 3.69 2.37 4.31
N ASP A 129 2.95 1.27 4.27
CA ASP A 129 2.49 0.52 5.45
C ASP A 129 2.81 -0.96 5.19
N PRO A 130 3.65 -1.60 6.01
CA PRO A 130 4.03 -2.99 5.80
C PRO A 130 2.95 -3.98 6.21
N TYR A 131 1.98 -3.59 7.01
CA TYR A 131 0.97 -4.48 7.57
C TYR A 131 -0.30 -4.53 6.73
N TYR A 132 -0.65 -3.43 6.07
CA TYR A 132 -1.94 -3.31 5.39
C TYR A 132 -1.82 -2.92 3.92
N VAL A 133 -2.57 -3.62 3.07
CA VAL A 133 -2.83 -3.23 1.69
C VAL A 133 -4.25 -2.66 1.64
N PRO A 134 -4.44 -1.41 1.15
CA PRO A 134 -5.75 -0.79 1.10
C PRO A 134 -6.63 -1.45 0.05
N LYS A 135 -7.94 -1.18 0.11
CA LYS A 135 -8.86 -1.63 -0.94
C LYS A 135 -8.42 -1.01 -2.27
N ILE A 136 -8.37 -1.82 -3.33
CA ILE A 136 -8.03 -1.38 -4.67
C ILE A 136 -9.31 -1.41 -5.52
N GLU A 137 -9.61 -0.31 -6.18
CA GLU A 137 -10.70 -0.18 -7.15
C GLU A 137 -10.09 0.20 -8.50
N VAL A 138 -10.51 -0.47 -9.57
CA VAL A 138 -10.05 -0.22 -10.94
C VAL A 138 -11.18 0.49 -11.67
N SER A 139 -10.86 1.56 -12.39
CA SER A 139 -11.84 2.27 -13.22
C SER A 139 -12.41 1.35 -14.30
N ASP A 140 -13.73 1.35 -14.44
CA ASP A 140 -14.46 0.58 -15.46
C ASP A 140 -14.08 0.96 -16.90
N GLN A 141 -13.43 2.12 -17.07
CA GLN A 141 -12.96 2.62 -18.36
C GLN A 141 -11.63 1.97 -18.80
N LEU A 142 -10.95 1.25 -17.91
CA LEU A 142 -9.69 0.58 -18.23
C LEU A 142 -9.93 -0.82 -18.80
N LYS A 143 -9.13 -1.19 -19.79
CA LYS A 143 -9.07 -2.56 -20.29
C LYS A 143 -8.58 -3.48 -19.17
N VAL A 144 -9.15 -4.67 -19.05
CA VAL A 144 -8.74 -5.65 -18.03
C VAL A 144 -7.25 -5.95 -18.15
N HIS A 145 -6.50 -5.50 -17.14
CA HIS A 145 -5.09 -5.81 -16.94
C HIS A 145 -4.84 -6.35 -15.54
N GLN A 146 -3.72 -7.03 -15.36
CA GLN A 146 -3.30 -7.55 -14.06
C GLN A 146 -2.99 -6.40 -13.08
N ILE A 147 -3.46 -6.53 -11.83
CA ILE A 147 -2.96 -5.73 -10.71
C ILE A 147 -1.78 -6.48 -10.10
N VAL A 148 -0.61 -5.85 -10.04
CA VAL A 148 0.59 -6.42 -9.45
C VAL A 148 0.87 -5.72 -8.13
N ILE A 149 1.04 -6.50 -7.05
CA ILE A 149 1.36 -6.00 -5.72
C ILE A 149 2.68 -6.63 -5.29
N THR A 150 3.71 -5.81 -5.10
CA THR A 150 5.06 -6.28 -4.76
C THR A 150 5.49 -5.68 -3.42
N PRO A 151 5.94 -6.47 -2.42
CA PRO A 151 6.47 -5.93 -1.18
C PRO A 151 7.71 -5.06 -1.42
N ILE A 152 7.74 -3.90 -0.76
CA ILE A 152 8.92 -3.04 -0.72
C ILE A 152 9.78 -3.48 0.46
N MET A 153 10.98 -3.97 0.16
CA MET A 153 11.96 -4.40 1.16
C MET A 153 13.03 -3.33 1.36
N ASP A 154 13.47 -3.13 2.60
CA ASP A 154 14.67 -2.35 2.90
C ASP A 154 15.97 -3.18 2.72
N ASN A 155 17.10 -2.60 3.12
CA ASN A 155 18.41 -3.26 3.00
C ASN A 155 18.59 -4.42 3.99
N ASN A 156 17.80 -4.46 5.06
CA ASN A 156 17.81 -5.51 6.07
C ASN A 156 16.76 -6.60 5.78
N CYS A 157 16.14 -6.56 4.60
CA CYS A 157 15.03 -7.43 4.23
C CYS A 157 13.82 -7.34 5.17
N GLU A 158 13.59 -6.16 5.74
CA GLU A 158 12.34 -5.82 6.39
C GLU A 158 11.38 -5.23 5.37
N LYS A 159 10.13 -5.71 5.39
CA LYS A 159 9.05 -5.13 4.59
C LYS A 159 8.72 -3.73 5.14
N LYS A 160 8.68 -2.73 4.26
CA LYS A 160 8.30 -1.34 4.60
C LYS A 160 6.98 -0.90 3.97
N GLY A 161 6.45 -1.66 3.01
CA GLY A 161 5.25 -1.30 2.29
C GLY A 161 5.02 -2.15 1.06
N TYR A 162 4.23 -1.62 0.13
CA TYR A 162 3.85 -2.27 -1.12
C TYR A 162 3.96 -1.32 -2.30
N GLU A 163 4.43 -1.83 -3.43
CA GLU A 163 4.25 -1.21 -4.74
C GLU A 163 3.08 -1.89 -5.44
N ILE A 164 2.06 -1.11 -5.78
CA ILE A 164 0.80 -1.55 -6.40
C ILE A 164 0.75 -0.96 -7.79
N ARG A 165 0.49 -1.80 -8.79
CA ARG A 165 0.58 -1.43 -10.19
C ARG A 165 -0.57 -1.95 -11.01
N TYR A 166 -0.97 -1.16 -11.99
CA TYR A 166 -1.95 -1.57 -12.99
C TYR A 166 -1.28 -1.85 -14.34
N GLY A 167 -1.25 -3.13 -14.74
CA GLY A 167 -0.57 -3.62 -15.93
C GLY A 167 0.82 -4.21 -15.66
N SER A 168 1.21 -5.14 -16.53
CA SER A 168 2.55 -5.75 -16.56
C SER A 168 3.35 -5.22 -17.75
N GLN A 169 4.66 -5.48 -17.73
CA GLN A 169 5.53 -5.18 -18.88
C GLN A 169 5.06 -5.91 -20.14
N ASP A 170 4.62 -7.17 -19.99
CA ASP A 170 4.29 -8.06 -21.10
C ASP A 170 2.89 -7.85 -21.68
N GLN A 171 1.91 -7.47 -20.86
CA GLN A 171 0.50 -7.32 -21.28
C GLN A 171 0.04 -5.87 -21.38
N GLY A 172 0.77 -4.92 -20.77
CA GLY A 172 0.38 -3.52 -20.65
C GLY A 172 1.38 -2.52 -21.24
N GLY A 173 2.52 -2.96 -21.80
CA GLY A 173 3.52 -2.05 -22.38
C GLY A 173 4.15 -1.08 -21.36
N CYS A 174 3.97 -1.34 -20.06
CA CYS A 174 4.55 -0.51 -19.01
C CYS A 174 6.07 -0.72 -18.99
N SER A 175 6.84 0.37 -18.98
CA SER A 175 8.30 0.24 -19.03
C SER A 175 8.85 -0.46 -17.77
N SER A 176 10.06 -1.04 -17.88
CA SER A 176 10.69 -2.12 -17.09
C SER A 176 10.89 -1.90 -15.57
N GLN A 177 10.21 -0.92 -15.01
CA GLN A 177 10.31 -0.39 -13.65
C GLN A 177 10.00 -1.43 -12.54
N ALA A 178 9.36 -2.56 -12.90
CA ALA A 178 9.04 -3.65 -11.96
C ALA A 178 10.31 -4.33 -11.45
N ALA A 179 11.37 -4.28 -12.24
CA ALA A 179 12.59 -5.02 -11.98
C ALA A 179 13.22 -4.63 -10.64
N ASP A 180 13.22 -3.36 -10.22
CA ASP A 180 13.98 -2.95 -9.03
C ASP A 180 13.33 -3.42 -7.71
N VAL A 181 12.04 -3.13 -7.51
CA VAL A 181 11.32 -3.56 -6.29
C VAL A 181 11.18 -5.08 -6.26
N PHE A 182 10.81 -5.69 -7.39
CA PHE A 182 10.72 -7.14 -7.51
C PHE A 182 12.06 -7.83 -7.31
N ARG A 183 13.16 -7.31 -7.88
CA ARG A 183 14.52 -7.86 -7.67
C ARG A 183 14.94 -7.76 -6.22
N ARG A 184 14.66 -6.65 -5.53
CA ARG A 184 14.95 -6.52 -4.09
C ARG A 184 14.17 -7.53 -3.27
N TYR A 185 12.87 -7.64 -3.54
CA TYR A 185 12.02 -8.64 -2.92
C TYR A 185 12.58 -10.05 -3.13
N LYS A 186 12.86 -10.42 -4.39
CA LYS A 186 13.45 -11.72 -4.75
C LYS A 186 14.79 -11.97 -4.05
N ASN A 187 15.67 -10.97 -4.00
CA ASN A 187 16.95 -11.09 -3.30
C ASN A 187 16.78 -11.33 -1.79
N CYS A 188 15.71 -10.83 -1.18
CA CYS A 188 15.40 -11.06 0.22
C CYS A 188 14.74 -12.43 0.45
N THR A 189 13.90 -12.90 -0.48
CA THR A 189 13.27 -14.22 -0.37
C THR A 189 14.22 -15.37 -0.70
N ASP A 190 15.10 -15.19 -1.69
CA ASP A 190 16.07 -16.21 -2.12
C ASP A 190 17.19 -16.38 -1.08
N LYS A 191 17.40 -15.39 -0.20
CA LYS A 191 18.33 -15.45 0.94
C LYS A 191 17.69 -15.97 2.22
N ALA A 192 16.36 -16.02 2.31
CA ALA A 192 15.70 -16.70 3.42
C ALA A 192 15.91 -18.21 3.23
N SER A 193 16.50 -18.89 4.24
CA SER A 193 16.55 -20.34 4.22
C SER A 193 15.14 -20.87 3.94
N PRO A 194 14.96 -21.84 3.01
CA PRO A 194 13.64 -22.34 2.66
C PRO A 194 12.94 -22.80 3.94
N ILE A 195 11.84 -22.14 4.29
CA ILE A 195 10.96 -22.62 5.35
C ILE A 195 10.42 -23.95 4.83
N GLN A 196 10.95 -25.07 5.33
CA GLN A 196 10.36 -26.38 5.11
C GLN A 196 9.04 -26.43 5.87
N ILE A 197 7.95 -26.02 5.24
CA ILE A 197 6.62 -26.34 5.73
C ILE A 197 6.39 -27.80 5.39
N ARG A 198 6.61 -28.69 6.38
CA ARG A 198 6.08 -30.05 6.32
C ARG A 198 4.55 -29.96 6.46
N VAL A 199 3.84 -29.97 5.34
CA VAL A 199 2.40 -30.25 5.36
C VAL A 199 2.27 -31.77 5.47
N ASN A 200 1.79 -32.25 6.61
CA ASN A 200 1.31 -33.64 6.71
C ASN A 200 0.03 -33.72 5.88
N ILE A 201 0.08 -34.50 4.80
CA ILE A 201 -1.02 -34.71 3.84
C ILE A 201 -2.25 -35.39 4.48
N LEU A 202 -2.15 -35.83 5.74
CA LEU A 202 -3.26 -36.44 6.47
C LEU A 202 -4.32 -35.45 6.99
N ASP A 203 -4.05 -34.14 7.03
CA ASP A 203 -5.01 -33.14 7.56
C ASP A 203 -5.91 -32.48 6.49
N VAL A 204 -5.88 -32.93 5.23
CA VAL A 204 -6.65 -32.33 4.11
C VAL A 204 -7.78 -33.23 3.60
N LEU A 205 -7.96 -34.41 4.17
CA LEU A 205 -9.08 -35.29 3.83
C LEU A 205 -9.67 -35.91 5.09
N VAL A 206 -10.58 -35.20 5.75
CA VAL A 206 -11.88 -35.67 6.28
C VAL A 206 -12.54 -34.45 6.94
N GLU A 207 -13.49 -33.86 6.23
CA GLU A 207 -14.85 -33.55 6.70
C GLU A 207 -15.78 -33.46 5.49
#